data_AF-A0A8C5ALK5-F1
#
_entry.id   AF-A0A8C5ALK5-F1
#
_cell.length_a   1.000
_cell.length_b   1.000
_cell.length_c   1.000
_cell.angle_alpha   90.00
_cell.angle_beta   90.00
_cell.angle_gamma   90.00
#
_symmetry.space_group_name_H-M   'P 1'
#
loop_
_entity.id
_entity.type
_entity.pdbx_description
1 polymer ?
#
loop_
_entity_poly.entity_id
_entity_poly.type
_entity_poly.pdbx_seq_one_letter_code
_entity_poly.pdbx_strand_id
1 'polypeptide(L)'
;MEKKSKDEEDLSTRALRDFYPKGPNLTNERQLLGALHEVLEKLQTRKMPLWEKKFGQVPTCDIGEQCAIRKGARIGKMCDCPRGSFCNFFLLKCL
;
A
#
# COMPACT_ATOMS: atom_id res chain seq x y z
N MET A 1 -43.59 22.18 40.61
CA MET A 1 -42.28 22.24 39.92
C MET A 1 -41.24 21.74 40.90
N GLU A 2 -40.97 20.44 40.94
CA GLU A 2 -39.94 19.94 41.84
C GLU A 2 -39.43 18.57 41.38
N LYS A 3 -38.10 18.43 41.48
CA LYS A 3 -37.34 17.17 41.57
C LYS A 3 -37.34 16.25 40.35
N LYS A 4 -36.48 16.55 39.36
CA LYS A 4 -35.65 15.52 38.70
C LYS A 4 -34.60 16.19 37.82
N SER A 5 -33.35 16.26 38.27
CA SER A 5 -32.16 16.41 37.39
C SER A 5 -30.86 16.75 38.10
N LYS A 6 -30.81 16.89 39.44
CA LYS A 6 -29.54 17.17 40.12
C LYS A 6 -28.66 15.94 40.36
N ASP A 7 -29.23 14.74 40.23
CA ASP A 7 -28.51 13.46 40.41
C ASP A 7 -27.90 12.90 39.11
N GLU A 8 -28.33 13.38 37.95
CA GLU A 8 -27.85 12.93 36.63
C GLU A 8 -26.53 13.60 36.21
N GLU A 9 -26.26 14.83 36.67
CA GLU A 9 -25.01 15.54 36.34
C GLU A 9 -23.79 14.99 37.11
N ASP A 10 -23.97 14.51 38.35
CA ASP A 10 -22.84 13.98 39.15
C ASP A 10 -22.40 12.57 38.70
N LEU A 11 -23.33 11.75 38.21
CA LEU A 11 -23.00 10.43 37.62
C LEU A 11 -22.29 10.55 36.27
N SER A 12 -22.68 11.52 35.43
CA SER A 12 -22.09 11.74 34.11
C SER A 12 -20.64 12.26 34.21
N THR A 13 -20.36 13.08 35.22
CA THR A 13 -19.03 13.68 35.41
C THR A 13 -17.97 12.68 35.88
N ARG A 14 -18.38 11.63 36.62
CA ARG A 14 -17.46 10.55 37.04
C ARG A 14 -17.11 9.65 35.86
N ALA A 15 -18.09 9.25 35.06
CA ALA A 15 -17.86 8.43 33.88
C ALA A 15 -16.88 9.09 32.89
N LEU A 16 -17.02 10.39 32.63
CA LEU A 16 -16.16 11.11 31.67
C LEU A 16 -14.67 11.18 32.10
N ARG A 17 -14.39 11.16 33.42
CA ARG A 17 -13.02 11.19 33.95
C ARG A 17 -12.31 9.85 33.85
N ASP A 18 -13.05 8.76 33.80
CA ASP A 18 -12.49 7.41 33.68
C ASP A 18 -12.18 7.02 32.23
N PHE A 19 -12.87 7.62 31.25
CA PHE A 19 -12.62 7.37 29.81
C PHE A 19 -11.47 8.17 29.22
N TYR A 20 -11.10 9.32 29.81
CA TYR A 20 -9.96 10.12 29.37
C TYR A 20 -8.87 10.10 30.44
N PRO A 21 -7.81 9.30 30.26
CA PRO A 21 -6.61 9.42 31.07
C PRO A 21 -6.15 10.88 31.03
N LYS A 22 -5.90 11.46 32.21
CA LYS A 22 -5.23 12.76 32.37
C LYS A 22 -4.11 12.84 31.33
N GLY A 23 -4.12 13.92 30.54
CA GLY A 23 -3.28 14.13 29.36
C GLY A 23 -1.82 13.72 29.57
N PRO A 24 -1.11 13.40 28.47
CA PRO A 24 0.17 12.73 28.53
C PRO A 24 1.10 13.47 29.49
N ASN A 25 1.62 12.75 30.49
CA ASN A 25 2.81 13.17 31.21
C ASN A 25 3.83 13.62 30.16
N LEU A 26 4.32 14.86 30.20
CA LEU A 26 5.18 15.44 29.16
C LEU A 26 6.47 14.62 28.89
N THR A 27 6.85 13.76 29.84
CA THR A 27 7.91 12.74 29.70
C THR A 27 7.52 11.60 28.74
N ASN A 28 6.25 11.21 28.74
CA ASN A 28 5.65 10.21 27.87
C ASN A 28 5.45 10.73 26.44
N GLU A 29 5.12 12.01 26.25
CA GLU A 29 4.94 12.59 24.91
C GLU A 29 6.23 12.54 24.07
N ARG A 30 7.39 12.88 24.66
CA ARG A 30 8.68 12.77 23.97
C ARG A 30 9.05 11.33 23.64
N GLN A 31 8.73 10.39 24.53
CA GLN A 31 8.95 8.96 24.30
C GLN A 31 8.03 8.43 23.19
N LEU A 32 6.78 8.88 23.17
CA LEU A 32 5.79 8.52 22.15
C LEU A 32 6.18 9.06 20.78
N LEU A 33 6.61 10.32 20.70
CA LEU A 33 7.13 10.92 19.48
C LEU A 33 8.38 10.20 18.98
N GLY A 34 9.27 9.79 19.88
CA GLY A 34 10.45 8.98 19.54
C GLY A 34 10.08 7.61 18.98
N ALA A 35 9.15 6.90 19.64
CA ALA A 35 8.66 5.60 19.17
C ALA A 35 7.96 5.69 17.80
N LEU A 36 7.17 6.74 17.59
CA LEU A 36 6.53 7.00 16.30
C LEU A 36 7.56 7.25 15.21
N HIS A 37 8.59 8.06 15.49
CA HIS A 37 9.65 8.36 14.54
C HIS A 37 10.46 7.11 14.16
N GLU A 38 10.79 6.26 15.14
CA GLU A 38 11.47 4.98 14.91
C GLU A 38 10.64 4.03 14.02
N VAL A 39 9.32 3.96 14.23
CA VAL A 39 8.43 3.16 13.39
C VAL A 39 8.38 3.71 11.96
N LEU A 40 8.32 5.04 11.79
CA LEU A 40 8.32 5.67 10.46
C LEU A 40 9.63 5.42 9.71
N GLU A 41 10.78 5.50 10.36
CA GLU A 41 12.08 5.17 9.76
C GLU A 41 12.17 3.69 9.36
N LYS A 42 11.69 2.79 10.22
CA LYS A 42 11.62 1.35 9.91
C LYS A 42 10.65 1.06 8.75
N LEU A 43 9.53 1.77 8.65
CA LEU A 43 8.60 1.62 7.52
C LEU A 43 9.15 2.23 6.23
N GLN A 44 9.90 3.33 6.31
CA GLN A 44 10.52 3.96 5.16
C GLN A 44 11.66 3.13 4.58
N THR A 45 12.45 2.48 5.43
CA THR A 45 13.48 1.49 5.02
C THR A 45 12.87 0.18 4.52
N ARG A 46 11.64 -0.13 4.93
CA ARG A 46 10.80 -1.22 4.42
C ARG A 46 9.90 -0.79 3.24
N LYS A 47 10.07 0.41 2.66
CA LYS A 47 9.41 0.75 1.40
C LYS A 47 9.71 -0.37 0.42
N MET A 48 8.64 -1.05 0.00
CA MET A 48 8.70 -2.19 -0.90
C MET A 48 9.61 -1.80 -2.06
N PRO A 49 10.61 -2.62 -2.39
CA PRO A 49 11.61 -2.22 -3.36
C PRO A 49 10.86 -1.84 -4.65
N LEU A 50 11.30 -0.77 -5.32
CA LEU A 50 10.83 -0.35 -6.65
C LEU A 50 10.77 -1.50 -7.69
N TRP A 51 11.33 -2.66 -7.33
CA TRP A 51 11.28 -3.95 -8.01
C TRP A 51 9.89 -4.59 -8.14
N GLU A 52 8.88 -4.22 -7.33
CA GLU A 52 7.53 -4.78 -7.49
C GLU A 52 6.93 -4.51 -8.88
N LYS A 53 7.40 -3.46 -9.55
CA LYS A 53 6.95 -3.09 -10.91
C LYS A 53 7.62 -3.90 -12.03
N LYS A 54 8.57 -4.80 -11.73
CA LYS A 54 9.26 -5.61 -12.74
C LYS A 54 8.63 -6.99 -12.99
N PHE A 55 7.54 -7.34 -12.29
CA PHE A 55 6.79 -8.54 -12.62
C PHE A 55 5.93 -8.30 -13.87
N GLY A 56 6.28 -8.96 -14.98
CA GLY A 56 5.56 -8.86 -16.25
C GLY A 56 6.03 -7.75 -17.19
N GLN A 57 7.07 -7.00 -16.82
CA GLN A 57 7.70 -6.05 -17.74
C GLN A 57 8.70 -6.79 -18.62
N VAL A 58 8.49 -6.75 -19.93
CA VAL A 58 9.33 -7.37 -20.94
C VAL A 58 10.07 -6.29 -21.75
N PRO A 59 11.25 -6.57 -22.32
CA PRO A 59 11.95 -5.62 -23.20
C PRO A 59 11.11 -5.29 -24.44
N THR A 60 11.52 -4.30 -25.23
CA THR A 60 10.91 -4.03 -26.55
C THR A 60 11.59 -4.86 -27.63
N CYS A 61 10.82 -5.37 -28.60
CA CYS A 61 11.34 -6.04 -29.79
C CYS A 61 11.50 -5.10 -30.97
N ASP A 62 12.24 -5.54 -31.97
CA ASP A 62 12.21 -4.96 -33.31
C ASP A 62 11.07 -5.55 -34.17
N ILE A 63 10.73 -4.87 -35.26
CA ILE A 63 9.72 -5.33 -36.21
C ILE A 63 10.21 -6.62 -36.87
N GLY A 64 9.38 -7.67 -36.89
CA GLY A 64 9.72 -8.99 -37.43
C GLY A 64 10.44 -9.94 -36.45
N GLU A 65 10.82 -9.48 -35.26
CA GLU A 65 11.39 -10.33 -34.21
C GLU A 65 10.34 -11.17 -33.49
N GLN A 66 10.81 -12.22 -32.79
CA GLN A 66 9.95 -13.15 -32.06
C GLN A 66 9.44 -12.53 -30.75
N CYS A 67 8.14 -12.23 -30.71
CA CYS A 67 7.49 -11.56 -29.58
C CYS A 67 6.89 -12.50 -28.53
N ALA A 68 6.68 -13.76 -28.89
CA ALA A 68 6.13 -14.77 -28.00
C ALA A 68 6.73 -16.16 -28.25
N ILE A 69 6.56 -17.06 -27.29
CA ILE A 69 6.91 -18.48 -27.41
C ILE A 69 5.70 -19.31 -27.01
N ARG A 70 5.43 -20.36 -27.79
CA ARG A 70 4.39 -21.35 -27.47
C ARG A 70 5.03 -22.58 -26.84
N LYS A 71 4.54 -22.96 -25.66
CA LYS A 71 4.88 -24.22 -25.00
C LYS A 71 3.58 -24.99 -24.72
N GLY A 72 3.23 -25.88 -25.64
CA GLY A 72 1.94 -26.58 -25.64
C GLY A 72 0.76 -25.62 -25.85
N ALA A 73 -0.20 -25.64 -24.93
CA ALA A 73 -1.36 -24.74 -24.94
C ALA A 73 -1.05 -23.33 -24.41
N ARG A 74 0.11 -23.12 -23.76
CA ARG A 74 0.47 -21.83 -23.14
C ARG A 74 1.30 -21.00 -24.10
N ILE A 75 1.08 -19.68 -24.08
CA ILE A 75 1.85 -18.68 -24.82
C ILE A 75 2.50 -17.73 -23.80
N GLY A 76 3.82 -17.60 -23.86
CA GLY A 76 4.59 -16.66 -23.06
C GLY A 76 5.06 -15.49 -23.92
N LYS A 77 4.90 -14.27 -23.43
CA LYS A 77 5.38 -13.04 -24.06
C LYS A 77 6.88 -12.85 -23.76
N MET A 78 7.67 -12.53 -24.77
CA MET A 78 9.12 -12.29 -24.64
C MET A 78 9.47 -10.81 -24.62
N CYS A 79 8.71 -10.00 -25.35
CA CYS A 79 8.95 -8.57 -25.52
C CYS A 79 7.65 -7.84 -25.92
N ASP A 80 7.68 -6.51 -25.89
CA ASP A 80 6.66 -5.61 -26.39
C ASP A 80 6.98 -5.14 -27.81
N CYS A 81 6.04 -5.28 -28.74
CA CYS A 81 6.20 -4.78 -30.11
C CYS A 81 6.11 -3.24 -30.14
N PRO A 82 6.88 -2.58 -31.03
CA PRO A 82 6.89 -1.13 -31.15
C PRO A 82 5.54 -0.63 -31.68
N ARG A 83 5.25 0.65 -31.41
CA ARG A 83 4.00 1.30 -31.84
C ARG A 83 3.82 1.16 -33.36
N GLY A 84 2.66 0.67 -33.78
CA GLY A 84 2.35 0.41 -35.19
C GLY A 84 2.53 -1.05 -35.61
N SER A 85 3.09 -1.89 -34.74
CA SER A 85 3.13 -3.35 -34.91
C SER A 85 2.51 -4.05 -33.70
N PHE A 86 1.99 -5.26 -33.89
CA PHE A 86 1.43 -6.10 -32.84
C PHE A 86 2.04 -7.50 -32.88
N CYS A 87 2.04 -8.18 -31.73
CA CYS A 87 2.50 -9.55 -31.66
C CYS A 87 1.47 -10.48 -32.30
N ASN A 88 1.77 -11.04 -33.46
CA ASN A 88 0.93 -12.04 -34.10
C ASN A 88 1.14 -13.39 -33.40
N PHE A 89 0.14 -13.94 -32.72
CA PHE A 89 0.28 -15.18 -31.95
C PHE A 89 0.34 -16.47 -32.78
N PHE A 90 0.00 -16.41 -34.07
CA PHE A 90 0.18 -17.55 -34.99
C PHE A 90 1.64 -17.66 -35.46
N LEU A 91 2.23 -16.52 -35.82
CA LEU A 91 3.63 -16.42 -36.29
C LEU A 91 4.63 -16.20 -35.15
N LEU A 92 4.13 -15.80 -33.98
CA LEU A 92 4.89 -15.40 -32.80
C LEU A 92 5.86 -14.24 -33.04
N LYS A 93 5.54 -13.35 -33.99
CA LYS A 93 6.39 -12.21 -34.41
C LYS A 93 5.66 -10.87 -34.38
N CYS A 94 6.42 -9.77 -34.26
CA CYS A 94 5.88 -8.40 -34.38
C CYS A 94 5.61 -8.06 -35.86
N LEU A 95 4.36 -7.74 -36.20
CA LEU A 95 3.90 -7.34 -37.54
C LEU A 95 3.18 -6.01 -37.52
#